data_AF-F3CDB6-F1
#
_entry.id   AF-F3CDB6-F1
#
_cell.length_a   1.000
_cell.length_b   1.000
_cell.length_c   1.000
_cell.angle_alpha   90.00
_cell.angle_beta   90.00
_cell.angle_gamma   90.00
#
_symmetry.space_group_name_H-M   'P 1'
#
loop_
_entity.id
_entity.type
_entity.pdbx_description
1 polymer ?
#
loop_
_entity_poly.entity_id
_entity_poly.type
_entity_poly.pdbx_seq_one_letter_code
_entity_poly.pdbx_strand_id
1 'polypeptide(L)'
;RALLVAFVVLLHTILTPFLVALLLAYMGDPLVDRLERAGLSRTLSVVAVFGLFTLVLMALLLVLVPMLAKQLFRLYELAPQILDWLQHSALPWVQAKFGLADGFWKFDKIKAAISEHMGQAGDIVSVVLSQATASSLALIGWLTNLVLIPVVCFYLLRDWDIMTGKIRGLLPRQREGQIVKLAGECHEVLGAFIRGQLLVMVGLGVIYAAGLMLVGLELGLLIGVIAGLAAIVPYMGFVIGIGSALVAGLFQFGGDLYPMMGIVAVFMIGQALEGMVL
;
A
#
# COMPACT_ATOMS: atom_id res chain seq x y z
N ARG A 1 -25.23 21.95 11.15
CA ARG A 1 -24.12 21.07 11.58
C ARG A 1 -24.50 19.59 11.50
N ALA A 2 -25.60 19.13 12.11
CA ALA A 2 -26.08 17.73 11.97
C ALA A 2 -26.38 17.30 10.52
N LEU A 3 -26.98 18.17 9.69
CA LEU A 3 -27.21 17.89 8.27
C LEU A 3 -25.91 17.79 7.45
N LEU A 4 -24.88 18.55 7.81
CA LEU A 4 -23.55 18.45 7.17
C LEU A 4 -22.86 17.14 7.57
N VAL A 5 -22.98 16.73 8.83
CA VAL A 5 -22.44 15.44 9.31
C VAL A 5 -23.19 14.28 8.66
N ALA A 6 -24.53 14.33 8.61
CA ALA A 6 -25.33 13.31 7.93
C ALA A 6 -25.04 13.23 6.43
N PHE A 7 -24.84 14.39 5.78
CA PHE A 7 -24.44 14.47 4.37
C PHE A 7 -23.05 13.85 4.16
N VAL A 8 -22.06 14.19 4.99
CA VAL A 8 -20.70 13.63 4.90
C VAL A 8 -20.69 12.12 5.17
N VAL A 9 -21.48 11.64 6.12
CA VAL A 9 -21.59 10.19 6.42
C VAL A 9 -22.26 9.44 5.28
N LEU A 10 -23.33 9.99 4.67
CA LEU A 10 -23.97 9.38 3.50
C LEU A 10 -23.06 9.38 2.27
N LEU A 11 -22.26 10.43 2.10
CA LEU A 11 -21.40 10.61 0.93
C LEU A 11 -20.06 9.88 1.07
N HIS A 12 -19.65 9.48 2.27
CA HIS A 12 -18.34 8.87 2.54
C HIS A 12 -18.01 7.72 1.59
N THR A 13 -18.95 6.79 1.36
CA THR A 13 -18.76 5.63 0.46
C THR A 13 -18.51 6.03 -0.99
N ILE A 14 -19.12 7.14 -1.43
CA ILE A 14 -18.96 7.68 -2.79
C ILE A 14 -17.72 8.58 -2.84
N LEU A 15 -17.33 9.20 -1.73
CA LEU A 15 -16.23 10.16 -1.67
C LEU A 15 -14.87 9.49 -1.81
N THR A 16 -14.72 8.24 -1.34
CA THR A 16 -13.45 7.50 -1.39
C THR A 16 -12.86 7.40 -2.81
N PRO A 17 -13.57 6.88 -3.84
CA PRO A 17 -13.02 6.82 -5.19
C PRO A 17 -12.73 8.21 -5.78
N PHE A 18 -13.50 9.23 -5.41
CA PHE A 18 -13.23 10.62 -5.83
C PHE A 18 -11.98 11.18 -5.18
N LEU A 19 -11.73 10.92 -3.90
CA LEU A 19 -10.52 11.35 -3.20
C LEU A 19 -9.28 10.67 -3.76
N VAL A 20 -9.36 9.38 -4.04
CA VAL A 20 -8.25 8.63 -4.68
C VAL A 20 -7.98 9.20 -6.07
N ALA A 21 -9.02 9.39 -6.88
CA ALA A 21 -8.89 9.99 -8.20
C ALA A 21 -8.34 11.42 -8.16
N LEU A 22 -8.75 12.22 -7.17
CA LEU A 22 -8.25 13.57 -6.94
C LEU A 22 -6.76 13.55 -6.59
N LEU A 23 -6.33 12.65 -5.71
CA LEU A 23 -4.92 12.50 -5.34
C LEU A 23 -4.07 12.07 -6.54
N LEU A 24 -4.55 11.11 -7.34
CA LEU A 24 -3.88 10.67 -8.57
C LEU A 24 -3.81 11.80 -9.61
N ALA A 25 -4.90 12.53 -9.83
CA ALA A 25 -4.92 13.68 -10.73
C ALA A 25 -3.96 14.76 -10.26
N TYR A 26 -3.97 15.10 -8.97
CA TYR A 26 -3.06 16.05 -8.36
C TYR A 26 -1.58 15.67 -8.55
N MET A 27 -1.26 14.38 -8.47
CA MET A 27 0.08 13.88 -8.75
C MET A 27 0.46 13.92 -10.23
N GLY A 28 -0.50 13.69 -11.12
CA GLY A 28 -0.30 13.69 -12.57
C GLY A 28 -0.19 15.09 -13.16
N ASP A 29 -0.80 16.09 -12.53
CA ASP A 29 -0.90 17.47 -13.05
C ASP A 29 0.47 18.12 -13.32
N PRO A 30 1.50 18.01 -12.45
CA PRO A 30 2.84 18.51 -12.75
C PRO A 30 3.51 17.85 -13.97
N LEU A 31 3.17 16.59 -14.28
CA LEU A 31 3.67 15.89 -15.47
C LEU A 31 2.93 16.39 -16.72
N VAL A 32 1.63 16.65 -16.62
CA VAL A 32 0.81 17.25 -17.68
C VAL A 32 1.33 18.65 -18.01
N ASP A 33 1.54 19.50 -17.00
CA ASP A 33 2.10 20.84 -17.15
C ASP A 33 3.47 20.84 -17.84
N ARG A 34 4.32 19.85 -17.53
CA ARG A 34 5.63 19.70 -18.18
C ARG A 34 5.50 19.40 -19.67
N LEU A 35 4.53 18.58 -20.06
CA LEU A 35 4.24 18.28 -21.47
C LEU A 35 3.57 19.46 -22.19
N GLU A 36 2.70 20.21 -21.51
CA GLU A 36 2.12 21.44 -22.04
C GLU A 36 3.19 22.50 -22.33
N ARG A 37 4.15 22.69 -21.41
CA ARG A 37 5.30 23.58 -21.62
C ARG A 37 6.20 23.12 -22.77
N ALA A 38 6.17 21.83 -23.12
CA ALA A 38 6.86 21.29 -24.30
C ALA A 38 6.08 21.48 -25.61
N GLY A 39 4.90 22.11 -25.57
CA GLY A 39 4.10 22.49 -26.75
C GLY A 39 2.91 21.59 -27.07
N LEU A 40 2.61 20.59 -26.23
CA LEU A 40 1.42 19.74 -26.40
C LEU A 40 0.15 20.44 -25.89
N SER A 41 -1.00 20.15 -26.50
CA SER A 41 -2.29 20.61 -25.97
C SER A 41 -2.63 19.88 -24.68
N ARG A 42 -3.34 20.54 -23.75
CA ARG A 42 -3.73 19.97 -22.45
C ARG A 42 -4.31 18.57 -22.55
N THR A 43 -5.26 18.37 -23.48
CA THR A 43 -5.87 17.06 -23.69
C THR A 43 -4.86 15.99 -24.13
N LEU A 44 -3.90 16.32 -25.00
CA LEU A 44 -2.86 15.37 -25.42
C LEU A 44 -1.89 15.06 -24.29
N SER A 45 -1.49 16.07 -23.52
CA SER A 45 -0.66 15.91 -22.32
C SER A 45 -1.32 14.99 -21.31
N VAL A 46 -2.62 15.18 -21.04
CA VAL A 46 -3.41 14.33 -20.13
C VAL A 46 -3.50 12.90 -20.64
N VAL A 47 -3.83 12.69 -21.92
CA VAL A 47 -3.91 11.35 -22.52
C VAL A 47 -2.55 10.64 -22.43
N ALA A 48 -1.45 11.33 -22.71
CA ALA A 48 -0.11 10.77 -22.64
C ALA A 48 0.28 10.39 -21.20
N VAL A 49 0.12 11.29 -20.23
CA VAL A 49 0.45 11.03 -18.82
C VAL A 49 -0.43 9.93 -18.25
N PHE A 50 -1.74 10.01 -18.46
CA PHE A 50 -2.69 9.02 -17.96
C PHE A 50 -2.46 7.64 -18.59
N GLY A 51 -2.20 7.60 -19.91
CA GLY A 51 -1.86 6.37 -20.62
C GLY A 51 -0.57 5.74 -20.11
N LEU A 52 0.49 6.53 -19.92
CA LEU A 52 1.75 6.07 -19.34
C LEU A 52 1.55 5.54 -17.91
N PHE A 53 0.85 6.29 -17.06
CA PHE A 53 0.58 5.90 -15.68
C PHE A 53 -0.21 4.60 -15.61
N THR A 54 -1.26 4.48 -16.43
CA THR A 54 -2.09 3.27 -16.50
C THR A 54 -1.29 2.08 -17.02
N LEU A 55 -0.41 2.27 -18.01
CA LEU A 55 0.45 1.21 -18.53
C LEU A 55 1.45 0.73 -17.47
N VAL A 56 2.13 1.65 -16.77
CA VAL A 56 3.06 1.30 -15.69
C VAL A 56 2.34 0.59 -14.56
N LEU A 57 1.18 1.09 -14.13
CA LEU A 57 0.39 0.48 -13.08
C LEU A 57 -0.12 -0.91 -13.48
N MET A 58 -0.62 -1.07 -14.71
CA MET A 58 -1.07 -2.36 -15.23
C MET A 58 0.10 -3.37 -15.29
N ALA A 59 1.25 -2.97 -15.82
CA ALA A 59 2.44 -3.82 -15.86
C ALA A 59 2.89 -4.23 -14.45
N LEU A 60 2.91 -3.27 -13.51
CA LEU A 60 3.24 -3.54 -12.11
C LEU A 60 2.25 -4.55 -11.50
N LEU A 61 0.94 -4.35 -11.67
CA LEU A 61 -0.08 -5.26 -11.13
C LEU A 61 0.02 -6.66 -11.75
N LEU A 62 0.23 -6.77 -13.06
CA LEU A 62 0.36 -8.07 -13.76
C LEU A 62 1.57 -8.89 -13.28
N VAL A 63 2.63 -8.25 -12.81
CA VAL A 63 3.81 -8.94 -12.25
C VAL A 63 3.67 -9.14 -10.74
N LEU A 64 3.32 -8.08 -10.01
CA LEU A 64 3.33 -8.06 -8.55
C LEU A 64 2.21 -8.92 -7.96
N VAL A 65 0.99 -8.84 -8.50
CA VAL A 65 -0.17 -9.59 -7.99
C VAL A 65 0.05 -11.10 -8.02
N PRO A 66 0.46 -11.74 -9.14
CA PRO A 66 0.68 -13.20 -9.12
C PRO A 66 1.85 -13.61 -8.23
N MET A 67 2.89 -12.77 -8.09
CA MET A 67 4.00 -13.07 -7.18
C MET A 67 3.56 -13.00 -5.71
N LEU A 68 2.79 -11.98 -5.34
CA LEU A 68 2.20 -11.86 -4.00
C LEU A 68 1.22 -13.00 -3.73
N ALA A 69 0.39 -13.37 -4.71
CA ALA A 69 -0.53 -14.49 -4.60
C ALA A 69 0.23 -15.78 -4.24
N LYS A 70 1.30 -16.12 -4.99
CA LYS A 70 2.15 -17.29 -4.67
C LYS A 70 2.70 -17.26 -3.25
N GLN A 71 3.15 -16.10 -2.76
CA GLN A 71 3.65 -15.98 -1.38
C GLN A 71 2.55 -16.07 -0.33
N LEU A 72 1.34 -15.58 -0.63
CA LEU A 72 0.18 -15.77 0.24
C LEU A 72 -0.23 -17.24 0.34
N PHE A 73 -0.21 -18.00 -0.77
CA PHE A 73 -0.42 -19.46 -0.72
C PHE A 73 0.66 -20.16 0.07
N ARG A 74 1.92 -19.75 -0.13
CA ARG A 74 3.02 -20.31 0.65
C ARG A 74 2.86 -20.04 2.15
N LEU A 75 2.51 -18.81 2.53
CA LEU A 75 2.21 -18.47 3.92
C LEU A 75 1.05 -19.31 4.47
N TYR A 76 0.03 -19.55 3.65
CA TYR A 76 -1.10 -20.39 4.02
C TYR A 76 -0.70 -21.86 4.25
N GLU A 77 0.15 -22.43 3.39
CA GLU A 77 0.71 -23.78 3.55
C GLU A 77 1.62 -23.88 4.79
N LEU A 78 2.39 -22.82 5.07
CA LEU A 78 3.29 -22.76 6.22
C LEU A 78 2.55 -22.44 7.53
N ALA A 79 1.35 -21.86 7.49
CA ALA A 79 0.59 -21.45 8.66
C ALA A 79 0.48 -22.54 9.76
N PRO A 80 0.09 -23.80 9.48
CA PRO A 80 0.06 -24.84 10.51
C PRO A 80 1.45 -25.12 11.10
N GLN A 81 2.50 -25.11 10.27
CA GLN A 81 3.88 -25.35 10.71
C GLN A 81 4.41 -24.20 11.57
N ILE A 82 4.09 -22.95 11.21
CA ILE A 82 4.41 -21.75 11.99
C ILE A 82 3.74 -21.83 13.36
N LEU A 83 2.46 -22.22 13.41
CA LEU A 83 1.75 -22.40 14.68
C LEU A 83 2.36 -23.50 15.54
N ASP A 84 2.74 -24.62 14.93
CA ASP A 84 3.40 -25.73 15.64
C ASP A 84 4.77 -25.32 16.19
N TRP A 85 5.59 -24.63 15.40
CA TRP A 85 6.85 -24.06 15.83
C TRP A 85 6.66 -23.02 16.95
N LEU A 86 5.62 -22.18 16.84
CA LEU A 86 5.31 -21.18 17.85
C LEU A 86 4.95 -21.82 19.19
N GLN A 87 4.14 -22.88 19.17
CA GLN A 87 3.73 -23.63 20.35
C GLN A 87 4.86 -24.44 21.00
N HIS A 88 5.70 -25.11 20.20
CA HIS A 88 6.64 -26.11 20.69
C HIS A 88 8.09 -25.61 20.81
N SER A 89 8.44 -24.50 20.15
CA SER A 89 9.80 -23.95 20.18
C SER A 89 9.84 -22.51 20.66
N ALA A 90 9.08 -21.61 20.05
CA ALA A 90 9.16 -20.18 20.36
C ALA A 90 8.60 -19.86 21.76
N LEU A 91 7.37 -20.29 22.07
CA LEU A 91 6.74 -20.02 23.37
C LEU A 91 7.53 -20.57 24.56
N PRO A 92 7.98 -21.85 24.57
CA PRO A 92 8.78 -22.37 25.67
C PRO A 92 10.09 -21.62 25.86
N TRP A 93 10.75 -21.20 24.77
CA TRP A 93 11.98 -20.41 24.84
C TRP A 93 11.74 -19.03 25.47
N VAL A 94 10.65 -18.34 25.10
CA VAL A 94 10.27 -17.05 25.70
C VAL A 94 9.88 -17.24 27.17
N GLN A 95 9.10 -18.27 27.51
CA GLN A 95 8.69 -18.58 28.88
C GLN A 95 9.90 -18.86 29.77
N ALA A 96 10.85 -19.68 29.31
CA ALA A 96 12.07 -19.99 30.05
C ALA A 96 12.95 -18.75 30.28
N LYS A 97 13.00 -17.81 29.32
CA LYS A 97 13.87 -16.64 29.41
C LYS A 97 13.25 -15.45 30.17
N PHE A 98 11.92 -15.33 30.16
CA PHE A 98 11.19 -14.21 30.77
C PHE A 98 10.33 -14.60 31.99
N GLY A 99 10.30 -15.88 32.38
CA GLY A 99 9.59 -16.36 33.57
C GLY A 99 8.06 -16.23 33.47
N LEU A 100 7.51 -16.36 32.27
CA LEU A 100 6.06 -16.26 32.03
C LEU A 100 5.36 -17.57 32.42
N ALA A 101 4.16 -17.47 33.00
CA ALA A 101 3.36 -18.63 33.40
C ALA A 101 2.89 -19.48 32.20
N ASP A 102 2.82 -20.80 32.42
CA ASP A 102 2.35 -21.78 31.43
C ASP A 102 0.91 -21.49 31.00
N GLY A 103 0.66 -21.46 29.68
CA GLY A 103 -0.69 -21.38 29.12
C GLY A 103 -1.26 -19.97 28.89
N PHE A 104 -0.44 -18.91 28.94
CA PHE A 104 -0.90 -17.53 28.64
C PHE A 104 -1.48 -17.38 27.21
N TRP A 105 -1.02 -18.20 26.26
CA TRP A 105 -1.47 -18.19 24.86
C TRP A 105 -1.96 -19.57 24.41
N LYS A 106 -3.27 -19.74 24.16
CA LYS A 106 -3.86 -20.97 23.62
C LYS A 106 -4.18 -20.83 22.13
N PHE A 107 -3.28 -21.32 21.28
CA PHE A 107 -3.42 -21.25 19.82
C PHE A 107 -4.24 -22.40 19.22
N ASP A 108 -4.71 -23.35 20.01
CA ASP A 108 -5.40 -24.56 19.51
C ASP A 108 -6.68 -24.25 18.71
N LYS A 109 -7.44 -23.23 19.14
CA LYS A 109 -8.63 -22.77 18.42
C LYS A 109 -8.30 -22.13 17.06
N ILE A 110 -7.17 -21.42 16.98
CA ILE A 110 -6.69 -20.79 15.73
C ILE A 110 -6.18 -21.88 14.78
N LYS A 111 -5.42 -22.85 15.29
CA LYS A 111 -4.95 -24.01 14.52
C LYS A 111 -6.11 -24.82 13.95
N ALA A 112 -7.13 -25.10 14.76
CA ALA A 112 -8.34 -25.81 14.32
C ALA A 112 -9.09 -25.03 13.23
N ALA A 113 -9.32 -23.72 13.42
CA ALA A 113 -10.00 -22.89 12.43
C ALA A 113 -9.25 -22.82 11.09
N ILE A 114 -7.93 -22.68 11.12
CA ILE A 114 -7.11 -22.66 9.90
C ILE A 114 -7.14 -24.03 9.20
N SER A 115 -6.93 -25.11 9.95
CA SER A 115 -6.90 -26.47 9.40
C SER A 115 -8.24 -26.90 8.79
N GLU A 116 -9.36 -26.46 9.37
CA GLU A 116 -10.71 -26.69 8.83
C GLU A 116 -10.92 -26.01 7.46
N HIS A 117 -10.34 -24.83 7.27
CA HIS A 117 -10.42 -24.09 6.00
C HIS A 117 -9.39 -24.56 4.95
N MET A 118 -8.31 -25.27 5.36
CA MET A 118 -7.28 -25.79 4.43
C MET A 118 -7.83 -26.78 3.40
N GLY A 119 -8.84 -27.57 3.76
CA GLY A 119 -9.50 -28.50 2.83
C GLY A 119 -10.32 -27.83 1.74
N GLN A 120 -10.67 -26.54 1.90
CA GLN A 120 -11.53 -25.79 0.98
C GLN A 120 -10.74 -24.81 0.07
N ALA A 121 -9.49 -24.54 0.41
CA ALA A 121 -8.68 -23.46 -0.19
C ALA A 121 -7.87 -23.86 -1.44
N GLY A 122 -8.02 -25.10 -1.94
CA GLY A 122 -7.22 -25.64 -3.05
C GLY A 122 -7.37 -24.90 -4.38
N ASP A 123 -8.39 -24.04 -4.52
CA ASP A 123 -8.55 -23.20 -5.69
C ASP A 123 -8.72 -21.74 -5.26
N ILE A 124 -7.68 -20.94 -5.48
CA ILE A 124 -7.64 -19.49 -5.26
C ILE A 124 -8.88 -18.82 -5.87
N VAL A 125 -9.24 -19.33 -7.04
CA VAL A 125 -10.41 -18.92 -7.78
C VAL A 125 -11.66 -19.25 -6.99
N SER A 126 -11.82 -20.44 -6.40
CA SER A 126 -13.03 -20.79 -5.64
C SER A 126 -13.18 -20.01 -4.33
N VAL A 127 -12.10 -19.65 -3.63
CA VAL A 127 -12.15 -18.82 -2.40
C VAL A 127 -12.49 -17.37 -2.74
N VAL A 128 -11.84 -16.81 -3.77
CA VAL A 128 -12.15 -15.45 -4.24
C VAL A 128 -13.56 -15.41 -4.83
N LEU A 129 -13.95 -16.41 -5.62
CA LEU A 129 -15.27 -16.50 -6.26
C LEU A 129 -16.37 -16.79 -5.24
N SER A 130 -16.12 -17.57 -4.18
CA SER A 130 -17.09 -17.79 -3.09
C SER A 130 -17.29 -16.54 -2.23
N GLN A 131 -16.23 -15.79 -1.92
CA GLN A 131 -16.36 -14.50 -1.22
C GLN A 131 -16.98 -13.41 -2.10
N ALA A 132 -16.63 -13.41 -3.39
CA ALA A 132 -17.22 -12.55 -4.40
C ALA A 132 -18.72 -12.85 -4.61
N THR A 133 -19.12 -14.12 -4.67
CA THR A 133 -20.54 -14.51 -4.80
C THR A 133 -21.32 -14.38 -3.50
N ALA A 134 -20.67 -14.52 -2.34
CA ALA A 134 -21.29 -14.27 -1.03
C ALA A 134 -21.73 -12.81 -0.84
N SER A 135 -21.18 -11.87 -1.62
CA SER A 135 -21.61 -10.48 -1.63
C SER A 135 -21.56 -9.88 -3.03
N SER A 136 -22.57 -10.20 -3.85
CA SER A 136 -22.76 -9.61 -5.19
C SER A 136 -22.73 -8.08 -5.17
N LEU A 137 -23.21 -7.45 -4.08
CA LEU A 137 -23.11 -6.01 -3.84
C LEU A 137 -21.66 -5.52 -3.68
N ALA A 138 -20.79 -6.29 -3.03
CA ALA A 138 -19.38 -5.94 -2.86
C ALA A 138 -18.62 -6.01 -4.20
N LEU A 139 -18.92 -7.02 -5.04
CA LEU A 139 -18.37 -7.10 -6.39
C LEU A 139 -18.75 -5.91 -7.25
N ILE A 140 -20.04 -5.52 -7.23
CA ILE A 140 -20.52 -4.35 -7.96
C ILE A 140 -19.79 -3.10 -7.47
N GLY A 141 -19.61 -2.95 -6.15
CA GLY A 141 -18.84 -1.84 -5.58
C GLY A 141 -17.38 -1.81 -6.05
N TRP A 142 -16.71 -2.97 -6.07
CA TRP A 142 -15.32 -3.07 -6.54
C TRP A 142 -15.17 -2.74 -8.02
N LEU A 143 -16.04 -3.32 -8.88
CA LEU A 143 -16.07 -3.03 -10.32
C LEU A 143 -16.40 -1.55 -10.59
N THR A 144 -17.33 -0.99 -9.81
CA THR A 144 -17.66 0.44 -9.89
C THR A 144 -16.43 1.28 -9.59
N ASN A 145 -15.71 1.02 -8.48
CA ASN A 145 -14.50 1.77 -8.14
C ASN A 145 -13.39 1.61 -9.19
N LEU A 146 -13.21 0.39 -9.72
CA LEU A 146 -12.20 0.10 -10.73
C LEU A 146 -12.42 0.88 -12.03
N VAL A 147 -13.68 1.16 -12.40
CA VAL A 147 -14.01 1.99 -13.57
C VAL A 147 -14.07 3.47 -13.20
N LEU A 148 -14.64 3.81 -12.05
CA LEU A 148 -14.91 5.18 -11.63
C LEU A 148 -13.62 5.95 -11.31
N ILE A 149 -12.66 5.33 -10.60
CA ILE A 149 -11.41 6.00 -10.22
C ILE A 149 -10.63 6.48 -11.46
N PRO A 150 -10.33 5.62 -12.47
CA PRO A 150 -9.63 6.05 -13.68
C PRO A 150 -10.40 7.13 -14.45
N VAL A 151 -11.72 6.98 -14.59
CA VAL A 151 -12.56 7.95 -15.31
C VAL A 151 -12.53 9.30 -14.61
N VAL A 152 -12.82 9.34 -13.31
CA VAL A 152 -12.82 10.59 -12.53
C VAL A 152 -11.43 11.21 -12.53
N CYS A 153 -10.37 10.42 -12.38
CA CYS A 153 -8.99 10.91 -12.43
C CYS A 153 -8.68 11.58 -13.77
N PHE A 154 -9.09 10.97 -14.89
CA PHE A 154 -8.89 11.54 -16.23
C PHE A 154 -9.60 12.89 -16.38
N TYR A 155 -10.87 12.98 -15.98
CA TYR A 155 -11.63 14.23 -16.06
C TYR A 155 -11.05 15.31 -15.13
N LEU A 156 -10.70 14.96 -13.89
CA LEU A 156 -10.09 15.89 -12.94
C LEU A 156 -8.74 16.42 -13.44
N LEU A 157 -7.91 15.56 -14.03
CA LEU A 157 -6.61 15.94 -14.58
C LEU A 157 -6.78 16.85 -15.81
N ARG A 158 -7.70 16.51 -16.71
CA ARG A 158 -8.01 17.31 -17.90
C ARG A 158 -8.55 18.69 -17.55
N ASP A 159 -9.54 18.74 -16.67
CA ASP A 159 -10.31 19.95 -16.39
C ASP A 159 -9.78 20.73 -15.17
N TRP A 160 -8.62 20.35 -14.63
CA TRP A 160 -8.01 20.93 -13.43
C TRP A 160 -7.91 22.46 -13.48
N ASP A 161 -7.37 23.03 -14.57
CA ASP A 161 -7.24 24.48 -14.77
C ASP A 161 -8.59 25.21 -14.80
N ILE A 162 -9.58 24.59 -15.44
CA ILE A 162 -10.94 25.14 -15.52
C ILE A 162 -11.57 25.15 -14.12
N MET A 163 -11.37 24.07 -13.35
CA MET A 163 -11.88 23.95 -11.99
C MET A 163 -11.22 24.96 -11.04
N THR A 164 -9.89 25.07 -11.06
CA THR A 164 -9.15 26.03 -10.23
C THR A 164 -9.47 27.47 -10.60
N GLY A 165 -9.64 27.78 -11.89
CA GLY A 165 -10.09 29.08 -12.38
C GLY A 165 -11.50 29.46 -11.89
N LYS A 166 -12.45 28.51 -11.91
CA LYS A 166 -13.80 28.72 -11.36
C LYS A 166 -13.77 28.95 -9.85
N ILE A 167 -12.99 28.16 -9.12
CA ILE A 167 -12.81 28.31 -7.66
C ILE A 167 -12.25 29.70 -7.36
N ARG A 168 -11.24 30.14 -8.11
CA ARG A 168 -10.66 31.47 -8.01
C ARG A 168 -11.70 32.58 -8.26
N GLY A 169 -12.60 32.39 -9.22
CA GLY A 169 -13.70 33.31 -9.51
C GLY A 169 -14.74 33.47 -8.40
N LEU A 170 -14.81 32.52 -7.46
CA LEU A 170 -15.67 32.61 -6.27
C LEU A 170 -15.02 33.39 -5.11
N LEU A 171 -13.73 33.74 -5.21
CA LEU A 171 -13.01 34.42 -4.16
C LEU A 171 -13.38 35.93 -4.10
N PRO A 172 -13.45 36.53 -2.90
CA PRO A 172 -13.58 37.97 -2.77
C PRO A 172 -12.39 38.69 -3.41
N ARG A 173 -12.65 39.55 -4.40
CA ARG A 173 -11.62 40.29 -5.18
C ARG A 173 -10.55 40.98 -4.32
N GLN A 174 -10.93 41.48 -3.13
CA GLN A 174 -10.03 42.19 -2.22
C GLN A 174 -8.94 41.29 -1.61
N ARG A 175 -9.21 39.99 -1.45
CA ARG A 175 -8.30 39.00 -0.81
C ARG A 175 -7.83 37.92 -1.77
N GLU A 176 -8.30 37.94 -3.02
CA GLU A 176 -7.98 36.95 -4.04
C GLU A 176 -6.46 36.71 -4.15
N GLY A 177 -5.67 37.77 -4.28
CA GLY A 177 -4.21 37.65 -4.40
C GLY A 177 -3.55 36.98 -3.19
N GLN A 178 -4.00 37.29 -1.96
CA GLN A 178 -3.48 36.66 -0.75
C GLN A 178 -3.87 35.18 -0.65
N ILE A 179 -5.13 34.85 -0.98
CA ILE A 179 -5.64 33.47 -0.94
C ILE A 179 -4.93 32.61 -1.99
N VAL A 180 -4.78 33.11 -3.22
CA VAL A 180 -4.10 32.38 -4.30
C VAL A 180 -2.62 32.17 -3.96
N LYS A 181 -1.94 33.17 -3.40
CA LYS A 181 -0.55 33.02 -2.96
C LYS A 181 -0.41 31.94 -1.89
N LEU A 182 -1.23 32.01 -0.83
CA LEU A 182 -1.19 31.02 0.26
C LEU A 182 -1.56 29.61 -0.23
N ALA A 183 -2.55 29.51 -1.11
CA ALA A 183 -2.94 28.24 -1.73
C ALA A 183 -1.81 27.64 -2.58
N GLY A 184 -1.06 28.49 -3.30
CA GLY A 184 0.12 28.08 -4.07
C GLY A 184 1.24 27.55 -3.17
N GLU A 185 1.56 28.26 -2.07
CA GLU A 185 2.55 27.80 -1.09
C GLU A 185 2.14 26.46 -0.46
N CYS A 186 0.88 26.30 -0.06
CA CYS A 186 0.36 25.02 0.43
C CYS A 186 0.43 23.92 -0.63
N HIS A 187 0.09 24.23 -1.88
CA HIS A 187 0.15 23.28 -2.99
C HIS A 187 1.58 22.81 -3.24
N GLU A 188 2.57 23.70 -3.21
CA GLU A 188 3.97 23.32 -3.42
C GLU A 188 4.47 22.36 -2.32
N VAL A 189 4.17 22.67 -1.06
CA VAL A 189 4.56 21.83 0.09
C VAL A 189 3.84 20.48 0.06
N LEU A 190 2.51 20.46 -0.16
CA LEU A 190 1.74 19.21 -0.24
C LEU A 190 2.17 18.35 -1.43
N GLY A 191 2.42 18.97 -2.58
CA GLY A 191 2.90 18.29 -3.79
C GLY A 191 4.29 17.71 -3.62
N ALA A 192 5.21 18.42 -2.97
CA ALA A 192 6.52 17.89 -2.64
C ALA A 192 6.42 16.71 -1.66
N PHE A 193 5.62 16.85 -0.60
CA PHE A 193 5.44 15.79 0.41
C PHE A 193 4.83 14.52 -0.17
N ILE A 194 3.72 14.60 -0.91
CA ILE A 194 3.04 13.41 -1.48
C ILE A 194 3.96 12.67 -2.44
N ARG A 195 4.69 13.39 -3.30
CA ARG A 195 5.62 12.80 -4.26
C ARG A 195 6.84 12.17 -3.56
N GLY A 196 7.42 12.87 -2.58
CA GLY A 196 8.50 12.33 -1.75
C GLY A 196 8.07 11.06 -1.04
N GLN A 197 6.92 11.09 -0.37
CA GLN A 197 6.41 9.95 0.37
C GLN A 197 6.13 8.73 -0.51
N LEU A 198 5.60 8.92 -1.72
CA LEU A 198 5.39 7.81 -2.64
C LEU A 198 6.70 7.25 -3.20
N LEU A 199 7.71 8.09 -3.43
CA LEU A 199 9.06 7.63 -3.79
C LEU A 199 9.69 6.84 -2.64
N VAL A 200 9.52 7.29 -1.39
CA VAL A 200 9.96 6.55 -0.20
C VAL A 200 9.26 5.19 -0.12
N MET A 201 7.93 5.15 -0.23
CA MET A 201 7.15 3.90 -0.15
C MET A 201 7.55 2.88 -1.22
N VAL A 202 7.68 3.34 -2.49
CA VAL A 202 8.09 2.48 -3.60
C VAL A 202 9.56 2.08 -3.45
N GLY A 203 10.44 3.02 -3.13
CA GLY A 203 11.87 2.79 -2.95
C GLY A 203 12.15 1.77 -1.85
N LEU A 204 11.61 1.99 -0.65
CA LEU A 204 11.71 1.05 0.47
C LEU A 204 11.07 -0.30 0.15
N GLY A 205 9.90 -0.30 -0.50
CA GLY A 205 9.23 -1.53 -0.93
C GLY A 205 10.13 -2.39 -1.84
N VAL A 206 10.79 -1.76 -2.81
CA VAL A 206 11.74 -2.43 -3.72
C VAL A 206 13.01 -2.87 -2.98
N ILE A 207 13.61 -1.99 -2.16
CA ILE A 207 14.84 -2.30 -1.41
C ILE A 207 14.61 -3.48 -0.47
N TYR A 208 13.54 -3.45 0.31
CA TYR A 208 13.21 -4.52 1.26
C TYR A 208 12.81 -5.80 0.53
N ALA A 209 11.95 -5.74 -0.50
CA ALA A 209 11.55 -6.92 -1.24
C ALA A 209 12.76 -7.60 -1.92
N ALA A 210 13.56 -6.84 -2.67
CA ALA A 210 14.73 -7.36 -3.36
C ALA A 210 15.79 -7.84 -2.37
N GLY A 211 16.08 -7.06 -1.32
CA GLY A 211 17.06 -7.43 -0.30
C GLY A 211 16.69 -8.71 0.44
N LEU A 212 15.43 -8.86 0.87
CA LEU A 212 14.97 -10.07 1.56
C LEU A 212 14.93 -11.29 0.63
N MET A 213 14.56 -11.10 -0.64
CA MET A 213 14.64 -12.17 -1.65
C MET A 213 16.08 -12.60 -1.91
N LEU A 214 17.05 -11.67 -1.92
CA LEU A 214 18.47 -11.98 -2.05
C LEU A 214 19.03 -12.76 -0.86
N VAL A 215 18.53 -12.49 0.36
CA VAL A 215 18.84 -13.30 1.55
C VAL A 215 18.22 -14.70 1.46
N GLY A 216 17.24 -14.92 0.57
CA GLY A 216 16.55 -16.19 0.37
C GLY A 216 15.29 -16.35 1.23
N LEU A 217 14.75 -15.26 1.79
CA LEU A 217 13.52 -15.30 2.58
C LEU A 217 12.30 -15.56 1.66
N GLU A 218 11.57 -16.65 1.90
CA GLU A 218 10.47 -17.08 1.02
C GLU A 218 9.36 -16.02 0.91
N LEU A 219 9.09 -15.31 2.01
CA LEU A 219 8.08 -14.25 2.12
C LEU A 219 8.64 -12.85 1.88
N GLY A 220 9.86 -12.73 1.32
CA GLY A 220 10.59 -11.48 1.20
C GLY A 220 9.84 -10.38 0.43
N LEU A 221 9.20 -10.73 -0.70
CA LEU A 221 8.40 -9.78 -1.49
C LEU A 221 7.17 -9.28 -0.71
N LEU A 222 6.43 -10.20 -0.08
CA LEU A 222 5.23 -9.89 0.70
C LEU A 222 5.58 -8.94 1.85
N ILE A 223 6.62 -9.27 2.61
CA ILE A 223 7.10 -8.44 3.71
C ILE A 223 7.61 -7.09 3.20
N GLY A 224 8.38 -7.08 2.10
CA GLY A 224 8.88 -5.86 1.49
C GLY A 224 7.77 -4.92 1.02
N VAL A 225 6.74 -5.43 0.35
CA VAL A 225 5.57 -4.65 -0.08
C VAL A 225 4.80 -4.12 1.12
N ILE A 226 4.54 -4.94 2.15
CA ILE A 226 3.84 -4.49 3.36
C ILE A 226 4.65 -3.41 4.08
N ALA A 227 5.96 -3.59 4.21
CA ALA A 227 6.86 -2.62 4.82
C ALA A 227 6.90 -1.30 4.03
N GLY A 228 7.01 -1.36 2.70
CA GLY A 228 6.97 -0.19 1.83
C GLY A 228 5.63 0.56 1.90
N LEU A 229 4.51 -0.15 1.94
CA LEU A 229 3.18 0.45 2.12
C LEU A 229 3.01 1.05 3.53
N ALA A 230 3.47 0.35 4.56
CA ALA A 230 3.43 0.84 5.93
C ALA A 230 4.32 2.07 6.15
N ALA A 231 5.34 2.27 5.31
CA ALA A 231 6.17 3.47 5.32
C ALA A 231 5.39 4.76 4.98
N ILE A 232 4.10 4.68 4.60
CA ILE A 232 3.21 5.85 4.55
C ILE A 232 3.22 6.64 5.86
N VAL A 233 3.40 5.95 7.00
CA VAL A 233 3.73 6.57 8.28
C VAL A 233 5.23 6.41 8.52
N PRO A 234 5.97 7.50 8.78
CA PRO A 234 7.41 7.44 9.03
C PRO A 234 7.79 6.39 10.07
N TYR A 235 8.87 5.64 9.83
CA TYR A 235 9.40 4.54 10.65
C TYR A 235 8.49 3.32 10.82
N MET A 236 7.19 3.42 10.54
CA MET A 236 6.24 2.31 10.69
C MET A 236 6.58 1.16 9.73
N GLY A 237 6.98 1.50 8.50
CA GLY A 237 7.44 0.54 7.51
C GLY A 237 8.62 -0.30 7.98
N PHE A 238 9.61 0.34 8.62
CA PHE A 238 10.74 -0.35 9.22
C PHE A 238 10.32 -1.27 10.36
N VAL A 239 9.55 -0.76 11.33
CA VAL A 239 9.16 -1.54 12.51
C VAL A 239 8.36 -2.78 12.12
N ILE A 240 7.36 -2.61 11.26
CA ILE A 240 6.54 -3.72 10.76
C ILE A 240 7.39 -4.66 9.91
N GLY A 241 8.18 -4.12 8.98
CA GLY A 241 9.00 -4.91 8.07
C GLY A 241 10.04 -5.75 8.78
N ILE A 242 10.88 -5.15 9.63
CA ILE A 242 11.96 -5.86 10.34
C ILE A 242 11.38 -6.87 11.32
N GLY A 243 10.29 -6.52 12.02
CA GLY A 243 9.60 -7.43 12.93
C GLY A 243 9.08 -8.66 12.20
N SER A 244 8.34 -8.48 11.10
CA SER A 244 7.84 -9.58 10.27
C SER A 244 8.97 -10.41 9.66
N ALA A 245 10.03 -9.77 9.16
CA ALA A 245 11.16 -10.45 8.55
C ALA A 245 11.98 -11.26 9.55
N LEU A 246 12.25 -10.74 10.74
CA LEU A 246 12.98 -11.47 11.77
C LEU A 246 12.19 -12.68 12.26
N VAL A 247 10.88 -12.54 12.49
CA VAL A 247 10.03 -13.68 12.87
C VAL A 247 10.01 -14.74 11.77
N ALA A 248 9.77 -14.33 10.52
CA ALA A 248 9.78 -15.25 9.38
C ALA A 248 11.14 -15.92 9.19
N GLY A 249 12.24 -15.16 9.35
CA GLY A 249 13.60 -15.67 9.23
C GLY A 249 13.99 -16.64 10.35
N LEU A 250 13.57 -16.39 11.59
CA LEU A 250 13.78 -17.32 12.71
C LEU A 250 13.08 -18.66 12.46
N PHE A 251 11.85 -18.61 11.93
CA PHE A 251 11.11 -19.81 11.54
C PHE A 251 11.80 -20.54 10.37
N GLN A 252 12.17 -19.82 9.31
CA GLN A 252 12.71 -20.42 8.08
C GLN A 252 14.14 -20.94 8.25
N PHE A 253 15.02 -20.20 8.93
CA PHE A 253 16.45 -20.49 9.03
C PHE A 253 16.86 -21.07 10.39
N GLY A 254 15.92 -21.28 11.32
CA GLY A 254 16.20 -21.89 12.63
C GLY A 254 17.14 -21.09 13.53
N GLY A 255 17.35 -19.80 13.25
CA GLY A 255 18.26 -18.93 14.01
C GLY A 255 19.71 -18.90 13.51
N ASP A 256 19.99 -19.38 12.29
CA ASP A 256 21.30 -19.17 11.67
C ASP A 256 21.66 -17.68 11.61
N LEU A 257 22.86 -17.35 12.08
CA LEU A 257 23.36 -15.99 12.20
C LEU A 257 23.50 -15.32 10.82
N TYR A 258 23.89 -16.08 9.79
CA TYR A 258 24.19 -15.48 8.48
C TYR A 258 22.94 -14.88 7.80
N PRO A 259 21.82 -15.61 7.63
CA PRO A 259 20.58 -15.03 7.09
C PRO A 259 19.98 -13.95 8.00
N MET A 260 20.07 -14.11 9.32
CA MET A 260 19.57 -13.10 10.28
C MET A 260 20.32 -11.77 10.15
N MET A 261 21.65 -11.80 10.05
CA MET A 261 22.46 -10.61 9.80
C MET A 261 22.14 -9.99 8.43
N GLY A 262 21.89 -10.82 7.41
CA GLY A 262 21.43 -10.36 6.10
C GLY A 262 20.12 -9.57 6.17
N ILE A 263 19.12 -10.07 6.90
CA ILE A 263 17.84 -9.38 7.12
C ILE A 263 18.09 -8.02 7.79
N VAL A 264 18.84 -7.99 8.90
CA VAL A 264 19.15 -6.74 9.61
C VAL A 264 19.90 -5.76 8.69
N ALA A 265 20.87 -6.23 7.91
CA ALA A 265 21.62 -5.40 6.97
C ALA A 265 20.71 -4.78 5.90
N VAL A 266 19.77 -5.53 5.33
CA VAL A 266 18.80 -5.02 4.35
C VAL A 266 17.98 -3.87 4.94
N PHE A 267 17.47 -4.03 6.16
CA PHE A 267 16.70 -2.99 6.82
C PHE A 267 17.54 -1.77 7.21
N MET A 268 18.78 -1.98 7.66
CA MET A 268 19.71 -0.88 7.95
C MET A 268 20.08 -0.10 6.69
N ILE A 269 20.31 -0.78 5.57
CA ILE A 269 20.56 -0.13 4.27
C ILE A 269 19.33 0.67 3.83
N GLY A 270 18.13 0.08 3.92
CA GLY A 270 16.90 0.79 3.57
C GLY A 270 16.67 2.03 4.44
N GLN A 271 16.90 1.94 5.75
CA GLN A 271 16.80 3.10 6.65
C GLN A 271 17.87 4.17 6.38
N ALA A 272 19.10 3.76 6.06
CA ALA A 272 20.14 4.71 5.67
C ALA A 272 19.78 5.45 4.37
N LEU A 273 19.23 4.73 3.39
CA LEU A 273 18.76 5.32 2.14
C LEU A 273 17.56 6.24 2.36
N GLU A 274 16.61 5.86 3.22
CA GLU A 274 15.49 6.73 3.65
C GLU A 274 15.99 8.00 4.34
N GLY A 275 16.97 7.90 5.23
CA GLY A 275 17.44 9.06 5.99
C GLY A 275 18.38 10.00 5.23
N MET A 276 19.08 9.50 4.19
CA MET A 276 20.13 10.27 3.48
C MET A 276 19.75 10.69 2.06
N VAL A 277 18.95 9.89 1.36
CA VAL A 277 18.72 10.03 -0.09
C VAL A 277 17.27 10.32 -0.44
N LEU A 278 16.32 9.65 0.21
CA LEU A 278 14.88 9.73 -0.07
C LEU A 278 14.20 10.78 0.82
#